data_AF-A0A816ECX8-F1
#
_entry.id   AF-A0A816ECX8-F1
#
_cell.length_a   1.000
_cell.length_b   1.000
_cell.length_c   1.000
_cell.angle_alpha   90.00
_cell.angle_beta   90.00
_cell.angle_gamma   90.00
#
_symmetry.space_group_name_H-M   'P 1'
#
loop_
_entity.id
_entity.type
_entity.pdbx_description
1 polymer ?
#
loop_
_entity_poly.entity_id
_entity_poly.type
_entity_poly.pdbx_seq_one_letter_code
_entity_poly.pdbx_strand_id
1 'polypeptide(L)'
;MHVWLVIFVSAVVLPAQSLRTFGIGLSSQWLYPNESEIFNYTLSTRSSWGVMTHFWVTGDPAIDLSTFSYYIDGESVPSIEFVSYMVAGAGFNDQTAPWGTTWMGKGAKGGAWYNN
;
A
#
# COMPACT_ATOMS: atom_id res chain seq x y z
N MET A 1 -2.57 11.84 33.80
CA MET A 1 -1.43 10.90 33.78
C MET A 1 -0.87 10.93 32.37
N HIS A 2 0.34 11.48 32.22
CA HIS A 2 0.98 11.80 30.96
C HIS A 2 1.77 10.61 30.39
N VAL A 3 1.87 10.53 29.07
CA VAL A 3 3.16 10.22 28.42
C VAL A 3 3.32 11.17 27.23
N TRP A 4 4.42 11.92 27.24
CA TRP A 4 4.87 12.82 26.20
C TRP A 4 6.04 12.15 25.47
N LEU A 5 6.10 12.26 24.14
CA LEU A 5 7.31 11.97 23.36
C LEU A 5 7.76 13.27 22.69
N VAL A 6 8.92 13.78 23.11
CA VAL A 6 9.63 14.92 22.51
C VAL A 6 10.80 14.36 21.71
N ILE A 7 10.80 14.61 20.40
CA ILE A 7 11.94 14.32 19.52
C ILE A 7 12.45 15.65 19.00
N PHE A 8 13.72 15.98 19.28
CA PHE A 8 14.41 17.11 18.65
C PHE A 8 14.94 16.65 17.30
N VAL A 9 14.48 17.27 16.22
CA VAL A 9 15.15 17.22 14.91
C VAL A 9 15.47 18.66 14.52
N SER A 10 16.76 18.95 14.30
CA SER A 10 17.15 20.24 13.74
C SER A 10 16.71 20.30 12.28
N ALA A 11 15.76 21.17 11.95
CA ALA A 11 15.39 21.47 10.58
C ALA A 11 16.09 22.75 10.14
N VAL A 12 16.96 22.66 9.12
CA VAL A 12 17.27 23.82 8.28
C VAL A 12 16.04 24.06 7.41
N VAL A 13 15.51 25.29 7.43
CA VAL A 13 14.39 25.69 6.56
C VAL A 13 14.89 25.72 5.12
N LEU A 14 14.82 24.58 4.43
CA LEU A 14 14.83 24.56 2.98
C LEU A 14 13.42 24.95 2.51
N PRO A 15 13.28 25.80 1.47
CA PRO A 15 11.98 26.15 0.93
C PRO A 15 11.22 24.86 0.59
N ALA A 16 9.96 24.77 1.03
CA ALA A 16 9.12 23.59 0.86
C ALA A 16 9.01 23.23 -0.63
N GLN A 17 9.87 22.32 -1.07
CA GLN A 17 9.79 21.77 -2.41
C GLN A 17 8.53 20.91 -2.44
N SER A 18 7.57 21.26 -3.31
CA SER A 18 6.34 20.46 -3.45
C SER A 18 6.74 19.00 -3.65
N LEU A 19 6.38 18.13 -2.70
CA LEU A 19 6.61 16.70 -2.86
C LEU A 19 5.88 16.29 -4.13
N ARG A 20 6.63 15.80 -5.13
CA ARG A 20 6.03 15.25 -6.35
C ARG A 20 5.50 13.87 -5.97
N THR A 21 4.22 13.82 -5.60
CA THR A 21 3.53 12.55 -5.40
C THR A 21 3.26 11.90 -6.76
N PHE A 22 3.34 10.58 -6.81
CA PHE A 22 2.89 9.77 -7.94
C PHE A 22 1.99 8.67 -7.41
N GLY A 23 1.05 8.23 -8.24
CA GLY A 23 0.10 7.20 -7.88
C GLY A 23 -1.12 7.24 -8.77
N ILE A 24 -2.03 6.31 -8.53
CA ILE A 24 -3.29 6.19 -9.25
C ILE A 24 -4.42 5.89 -8.26
N GLY A 25 -5.60 6.42 -8.54
CA GLY A 25 -6.85 6.01 -7.90
C GLY A 25 -7.72 5.36 -8.96
N LEU A 26 -8.08 4.09 -8.74
CA LEU A 26 -8.92 3.33 -9.65
C LEU A 26 -10.21 2.92 -8.93
N SER A 27 -11.34 3.11 -9.60
CA SER A 27 -12.65 2.66 -9.13
C SER A 27 -13.27 1.77 -10.19
N SER A 28 -14.00 0.74 -9.75
CA SER A 28 -14.80 -0.13 -10.62
C SER A 28 -14.01 -0.84 -11.72
N GLN A 29 -12.74 -1.18 -11.43
CA GLN A 29 -11.93 -2.00 -12.32
C GLN A 29 -12.26 -3.48 -12.21
N TRP A 30 -12.01 -4.21 -13.29
CA TRP A 30 -12.22 -5.66 -13.34
C TRP A 30 -10.98 -6.39 -12.82
N LEU A 31 -11.21 -7.48 -12.08
CA LEU A 31 -10.17 -8.46 -11.78
C LEU A 31 -10.06 -9.42 -12.96
N TYR A 32 -8.85 -9.56 -13.49
CA TYR A 32 -8.56 -10.48 -14.57
C TYR A 32 -7.91 -11.77 -14.02
N PRO A 33 -8.15 -12.93 -14.64
CA PRO A 33 -7.51 -14.19 -14.23
C PRO A 33 -5.99 -14.20 -14.44
N ASN A 34 -5.51 -13.37 -15.36
CA ASN A 34 -4.09 -13.20 -15.67
C ASN A 34 -3.63 -11.86 -15.11
N GLU A 35 -2.33 -11.75 -14.81
CA GLU A 35 -1.72 -10.50 -14.40
C GLU A 35 -1.93 -9.40 -15.45
N SER A 36 -2.27 -8.21 -14.99
CA SER A 36 -2.49 -7.03 -15.81
C SER A 36 -1.80 -5.83 -15.19
N GLU A 37 -1.12 -5.01 -16.00
CA GLU A 37 -0.49 -3.79 -15.53
C GLU A 37 -1.55 -2.78 -15.07
N ILE A 38 -1.54 -2.43 -13.78
CA ILE A 38 -2.48 -1.48 -13.18
C ILE A 38 -1.89 -0.06 -13.18
N PHE A 39 -0.58 0.05 -12.95
CA PHE A 39 0.14 1.31 -12.87
C PHE A 39 1.61 1.09 -13.20
N ASN A 40 2.14 1.91 -14.10
CA ASN A 40 3.55 1.95 -14.46
C ASN A 40 4.03 3.40 -14.43
N TYR A 41 5.11 3.63 -13.70
CA TYR A 41 5.63 4.97 -13.49
C TYR A 41 7.15 4.97 -13.45
N THR A 42 7.75 5.70 -14.39
CA THR A 42 9.18 6.03 -14.35
C THR A 42 9.37 7.36 -13.64
N LEU A 43 10.25 7.37 -12.63
CA LEU A 43 10.63 8.61 -11.95
C LEU A 43 11.21 9.63 -12.94
N SER A 44 11.01 10.91 -12.67
CA SER A 44 11.61 11.96 -13.49
C SER A 44 13.14 11.89 -13.40
N THR A 45 13.83 12.37 -14.44
CA THR A 45 15.32 12.46 -14.47
C THR A 45 15.93 13.31 -13.36
N ARG A 46 15.11 14.03 -12.58
CA ARG A 46 15.52 14.82 -11.40
C ARG A 46 15.34 14.10 -10.07
N SER A 47 14.89 12.86 -10.09
CA SER A 47 14.58 12.06 -8.90
C SER A 47 15.42 10.78 -8.92
N SER A 48 16.07 10.48 -7.80
CA SER A 48 16.89 9.27 -7.65
C SER A 48 16.15 8.12 -6.97
N TRP A 49 15.04 8.42 -6.28
CA TRP A 49 14.24 7.43 -5.56
C TRP A 49 12.79 7.91 -5.42
N GLY A 50 11.90 6.96 -5.18
CA GLY A 50 10.50 7.16 -4.84
C GLY A 50 10.13 6.22 -3.71
N VAL A 51 9.06 6.53 -2.96
CA VAL A 51 8.58 5.70 -1.86
C VAL A 51 7.09 5.49 -2.03
N MET A 52 6.67 4.22 -2.02
CA MET A 52 5.27 3.88 -1.82
C MET A 52 4.93 4.11 -0.35
N THR A 53 4.10 5.10 -0.09
CA THR A 53 3.67 5.46 1.27
C THR A 53 2.27 4.97 1.61
N HIS A 54 1.49 4.56 0.61
CA HIS A 54 0.12 4.13 0.82
C HIS A 54 -0.33 3.15 -0.25
N PHE A 55 -1.03 2.10 0.16
CA PHE A 55 -1.77 1.19 -0.71
C PHE A 55 -3.13 0.90 -0.10
N TRP A 56 -4.17 1.01 -0.93
CA TRP A 56 -5.54 0.69 -0.55
C TRP A 56 -6.24 0.01 -1.71
N VAL A 57 -6.99 -1.04 -1.42
CA VAL A 57 -7.84 -1.72 -2.39
C VAL A 57 -9.14 -2.18 -1.74
N THR A 58 -10.26 -2.13 -2.48
CA THR A 58 -11.52 -2.74 -2.05
C THR A 58 -12.27 -3.32 -3.22
N GLY A 59 -13.18 -4.26 -2.96
CA GLY A 59 -14.07 -4.76 -4.00
C GLY A 59 -14.96 -5.91 -3.56
N ASP A 60 -15.45 -6.64 -4.57
CA ASP A 60 -16.11 -7.93 -4.43
C ASP A 60 -15.28 -8.91 -3.57
N PRO A 61 -15.87 -9.89 -2.85
CA PRO A 61 -15.12 -10.89 -2.09
C PRO A 61 -13.99 -11.59 -2.85
N ALA A 62 -14.04 -11.69 -4.18
CA ALA A 62 -12.94 -12.17 -5.00
C ALA A 62 -11.63 -11.37 -4.82
N ILE A 63 -11.71 -10.09 -4.41
CA ILE A 63 -10.55 -9.26 -4.10
C ILE A 63 -9.73 -9.81 -2.95
N ASP A 64 -10.31 -10.60 -2.05
CA ASP A 64 -9.59 -11.21 -0.92
C ASP A 64 -8.56 -12.25 -1.43
N LEU A 65 -8.71 -12.75 -2.66
CA LEU A 65 -7.82 -13.73 -3.28
C LEU A 65 -6.95 -13.16 -4.40
N SER A 66 -7.02 -11.85 -4.66
CA SER A 66 -6.20 -11.22 -5.71
C SER A 66 -4.74 -11.09 -5.26
N THR A 67 -3.83 -11.40 -6.17
CA THR A 67 -2.39 -11.17 -6.01
C THR A 67 -2.01 -9.80 -6.55
N PHE A 68 -1.23 -9.05 -5.78
CA PHE A 68 -0.60 -7.81 -6.21
C PHE A 68 0.90 -8.02 -6.31
N SER A 69 1.47 -7.60 -7.44
CA SER A 69 2.88 -7.73 -7.77
C SER A 69 3.47 -6.35 -8.04
N TYR A 70 4.56 -6.01 -7.36
CA TYR A 70 5.34 -4.81 -7.63
C TYR A 70 6.66 -5.17 -8.28
N TYR A 71 6.90 -4.53 -9.42
CA TYR A 71 8.12 -4.62 -10.19
C TYR A 71 8.89 -3.31 -10.01
N ILE A 72 10.03 -3.38 -9.32
CA ILE A 72 10.86 -2.24 -8.97
C ILE A 72 12.10 -2.21 -9.87
N ASP A 73 12.50 -1.02 -10.30
CA ASP A 73 13.72 -0.77 -11.07
C ASP A 73 13.89 -1.62 -12.36
N GLY A 74 12.77 -1.94 -13.01
CA GLY A 74 12.74 -2.64 -14.31
C GLY A 74 12.97 -4.15 -14.21
N GLU A 75 12.81 -4.74 -13.02
CA GLU A 75 12.86 -6.19 -12.85
C GLU A 75 11.76 -6.92 -13.65
N SER A 76 12.05 -8.14 -14.07
CA SER A 76 11.11 -9.01 -14.80
C SER A 76 10.38 -10.02 -13.90
N VAL A 77 10.80 -10.11 -12.63
CA VAL A 77 10.20 -10.97 -11.59
C VAL A 77 9.91 -10.03 -10.42
N PRO A 78 8.69 -10.01 -9.87
CA PRO A 78 8.35 -9.03 -8.85
C PRO A 78 9.11 -9.31 -7.56
N SER A 79 9.70 -8.27 -6.98
CA SER A 79 10.38 -8.34 -5.68
C SER A 79 9.41 -8.33 -4.50
N ILE A 80 8.20 -7.80 -4.70
CA ILE A 80 7.12 -7.80 -3.71
C ILE A 80 5.88 -8.39 -4.37
N GLU A 81 5.42 -9.53 -3.86
CA GLU A 81 4.19 -10.19 -4.28
C GLU A 81 3.40 -10.62 -3.06
N PHE A 82 2.10 -10.35 -3.04
CA PHE A 82 1.23 -10.79 -1.94
C PHE A 82 -0.22 -10.98 -2.37
N VAL A 83 -0.90 -11.87 -1.64
CA VAL A 83 -2.36 -11.98 -1.64
C VAL A 83 -2.93 -10.97 -0.65
N SER A 84 -3.90 -10.17 -1.10
CA SER A 84 -4.52 -9.06 -0.34
C SER A 84 -4.98 -9.42 1.08
N TYR A 85 -5.68 -10.54 1.24
CA TYR A 85 -6.16 -11.03 2.54
C TYR A 85 -5.02 -11.49 3.47
N MET A 86 -3.94 -12.04 2.90
CA MET A 86 -2.80 -12.54 3.66
C MET A 86 -1.94 -11.40 4.20
N VAL A 87 -1.67 -10.37 3.37
CA VAL A 87 -0.81 -9.24 3.78
C VAL A 87 -1.43 -8.42 4.92
N ALA A 88 -2.76 -8.40 5.02
CA ALA A 88 -3.49 -7.73 6.10
C ALA A 88 -3.66 -8.60 7.36
N GLY A 89 -3.03 -9.77 7.43
CA GLY A 89 -3.09 -10.66 8.59
C GLY A 89 -4.47 -11.29 8.86
N ALA A 90 -5.47 -11.04 8.01
CA ALA A 90 -6.77 -11.70 8.07
C ALA A 90 -6.66 -13.18 7.66
N GLY A 91 -5.66 -13.46 6.80
CA GLY A 91 -5.05 -14.74 6.41
C GLY A 91 -5.34 -15.98 7.26
N PHE A 92 -5.19 -15.78 8.57
CA PHE A 92 -4.94 -16.83 9.54
C PHE A 92 -6.20 -17.23 10.33
N ASN A 93 -7.36 -16.62 10.05
CA ASN A 93 -8.62 -16.86 10.74
C ASN A 93 -8.50 -16.75 12.28
N ASP A 94 -7.62 -15.88 12.76
CA ASP A 94 -7.44 -15.61 14.18
C ASP A 94 -8.52 -14.62 14.64
N GLN A 95 -9.50 -15.14 15.37
CA GLN A 95 -10.63 -14.37 15.90
C GLN A 95 -10.23 -13.46 17.09
N THR A 96 -9.00 -13.62 17.60
CA THR A 96 -8.48 -12.86 18.75
C THR A 96 -7.48 -11.78 18.34
N ALA A 97 -7.13 -11.74 17.06
CA ALA A 97 -6.17 -10.82 16.46
C ALA A 97 -6.61 -9.34 16.57
N PRO A 98 -5.84 -8.47 17.24
CA PRO A 98 -6.14 -7.04 17.31
C PRO A 98 -5.90 -6.32 15.96
N TRP A 99 -5.09 -6.89 15.06
CA TRP A 99 -4.76 -6.30 13.74
C TRP A 99 -5.92 -6.28 12.75
N GLY A 100 -7.08 -6.84 13.09
CA GLY A 100 -8.32 -6.54 12.38
C GLY A 100 -8.70 -5.05 12.40
N THR A 101 -8.06 -4.21 13.24
CA THR A 101 -8.56 -2.85 13.50
C THR A 101 -7.52 -1.73 13.59
N THR A 102 -6.23 -1.90 13.24
CA THR A 102 -5.33 -0.72 13.41
C THR A 102 -4.10 -0.54 12.51
N TRP A 103 -3.39 -1.56 12.03
CA TRP A 103 -2.21 -1.35 11.16
C TRP A 103 -2.05 -2.55 10.23
N MET A 104 -2.23 -2.32 8.92
CA MET A 104 -2.56 -3.31 7.89
C MET A 104 -3.83 -4.11 8.22
N GLY A 105 -4.96 -3.82 7.57
CA GLY A 105 -6.22 -4.43 8.00
C GLY A 105 -7.40 -4.31 7.05
N LYS A 106 -8.47 -5.04 7.39
CA LYS A 106 -9.74 -4.99 6.68
C LYS A 106 -10.61 -3.86 7.24
N GLY A 107 -10.80 -2.77 6.50
CA GLY A 107 -11.52 -1.58 6.99
C GLY A 107 -13.05 -1.64 6.88
N ALA A 108 -13.60 -2.63 6.18
CA ALA A 108 -15.04 -2.72 5.92
C ALA A 108 -15.52 -4.18 5.85
N LYS A 109 -16.80 -4.41 6.17
CA LYS A 109 -17.45 -5.74 6.10
C LYS A 109 -17.40 -6.39 4.70
N GLY A 110 -17.04 -5.64 3.65
CA GLY A 110 -17.01 -6.10 2.25
C GLY A 110 -15.84 -5.58 1.43
N GLY A 111 -14.60 -5.84 1.86
CA GLY A 111 -13.48 -5.95 0.93
C GLY A 111 -12.34 -4.92 1.02
N ALA A 112 -12.38 -3.96 1.97
CA ALA A 112 -11.36 -2.91 2.00
C ALA A 112 -10.09 -3.39 2.72
N TRP A 113 -8.96 -3.40 2.02
CA TRP A 113 -7.61 -3.72 2.49
C TRP A 113 -6.72 -2.48 2.40
N TYR A 114 -5.96 -2.19 3.46
CA TYR A 114 -5.08 -1.02 3.47
C TYR A 114 -3.72 -1.33 4.08
N ASN A 115 -2.70 -0.63 3.61
CA ASN A 115 -1.40 -0.49 4.24
C ASN A 115 -1.20 1.00 4.55
N ASN A 116 -0.92 1.32 5.82
CA ASN A 116 -0.68 2.68 6.30
C ASN A 116 0.77 2.81 6.77
#